data_AF-A0A2V5T152-F1
#
_entry.id   AF-A0A2V5T152-F1
#
_cell.length_a   1.000
_cell.length_b   1.000
_cell.length_c   1.000
_cell.angle_alpha   90.00
_cell.angle_beta   90.00
_cell.angle_gamma   90.00
#
_symmetry.space_group_name_H-M   'P 1'
#
loop_
_entity.id
_entity.type
_entity.pdbx_description
1 polymer ?
#
loop_
_entity_poly.entity_id
_entity_poly.type
_entity_poly.pdbx_seq_one_letter_code
_entity_poly.pdbx_strand_id
1 'polypeptide(L)' 'MKFILFVSLPLYALDQWTKQMVTRFIDPDQPRILIAGFFNLVNVTNTGAAFGS' A
#
# COMPACT_ATOMS: atom_id res chain seq x y z
N MET A 1 -21.43 -12.80 11.15
CA MET A 1 -20.94 -11.42 11.41
C MET A 1 -20.11 -11.27 12.69
N LYS A 2 -20.18 -12.21 13.66
CA LYS A 2 -19.49 -12.11 14.96
C LYS A 2 -17.98 -11.82 14.90
N PHE A 3 -17.27 -12.28 13.87
CA PHE A 3 -15.83 -12.09 13.73
C PHE A 3 -15.42 -11.00 12.75
N ILE A 4 -16.37 -10.28 12.14
CA ILE A 4 -16.04 -9.31 11.09
C ILE A 4 -15.07 -8.25 11.63
N LEU A 5 -15.31 -7.75 12.85
CA LEU A 5 -14.44 -6.76 13.48
C LEU A 5 -13.06 -7.33 13.84
N PHE A 6 -13.04 -8.57 14.35
CA PHE A 6 -11.79 -9.24 14.73
C PHE A 6 -10.90 -9.56 13.54
N VAL A 7 -11.46 -9.66 12.33
CA VAL A 7 -10.71 -9.86 11.10
C VAL A 7 -10.43 -8.53 10.40
N SER A 8 -11.44 -7.67 10.25
CA SER A 8 -11.31 -6.43 9.50
C SER A 8 -10.45 -5.41 10.20
N LEU A 9 -10.51 -5.31 11.53
CA LEU A 9 -9.78 -4.28 12.27
C LEU A 9 -8.26 -4.51 12.22
N PRO A 10 -7.73 -5.73 12.46
CA PRO A 10 -6.30 -5.98 12.27
C PRO A 10 -5.85 -5.79 10.82
N LEU A 11 -6.65 -6.24 9.84
CA LEU A 11 -6.31 -6.05 8.42
C LEU A 11 -6.27 -4.57 8.04
N TYR A 12 -7.23 -3.77 8.51
CA TYR A 12 -7.24 -2.32 8.33
C TYR A 12 -6.03 -1.66 9.00
N ALA A 13 -5.71 -2.06 10.23
CA ALA A 13 -4.54 -1.53 10.94
C ALA A 13 -3.23 -1.84 10.19
N LEU A 14 -3.07 -3.07 9.68
CA LEU A 14 -1.92 -3.48 8.88
C LEU A 14 -1.86 -2.72 7.54
N ASP A 15 -2.99 -2.52 6.87
CA ASP A 15 -3.07 -1.72 5.64
C ASP A 15 -2.61 -0.27 5.87
N GLN A 16 -3.14 0.40 6.89
CA GLN A 16 -2.76 1.77 7.21
C GLN A 16 -1.30 1.88 7.63
N TRP A 17 -0.83 0.94 8.44
CA TRP A 17 0.56 0.94 8.91
C TRP A 17 1.55 0.73 7.77
N THR A 18 1.28 -0.22 6.87
CA THR A 18 2.16 -0.46 5.71
C THR A 18 2.17 0.72 4.74
N LYS A 19 1.02 1.37 4.49
CA LYS A 19 0.97 2.63 3.73
C LYS A 19 1.79 3.74 4.37
N GLN A 20 1.69 3.90 5.69
CA GLN A 20 2.49 4.89 6.42
C GLN A 20 3.99 4.61 6.31
N MET A 21 4.40 3.34 6.32
CA MET A 21 5.80 2.99 6.07
C MET A 21 6.24 3.36 4.65
N VAL A 22 5.42 3.08 3.63
CA VAL A 22 5.74 3.44 2.23
C VAL A 22 5.91 4.95 2.09
N THR A 23 4.96 5.75 2.60
CA THR A 23 5.04 7.21 2.48
C THR A 23 6.19 7.83 3.27
N ARG A 24 6.67 7.15 4.32
CA ARG A 24 7.79 7.62 5.15
C ARG A 24 9.17 7.23 4.59
N PHE A 25 9.27 6.07 3.94
CA PHE A 25 10.58 5.46 3.65
C PHE A 25 10.83 5.20 2.16
N ILE A 26 9.84 5.34 1.28
CA ILE A 26 10.00 5.13 -0.16
C ILE A 26 9.70 6.44 -0.88
N ASP A 27 10.75 7.03 -1.44
CA ASP A 27 10.65 8.20 -2.29
C ASP A 27 9.85 7.83 -3.57
N PRO A 28 8.86 8.62 -3.98
CA PRO A 28 8.08 8.36 -5.19
C PRO A 28 8.92 8.15 -6.46
N ASP A 29 10.07 8.83 -6.57
CA ASP A 29 10.94 8.77 -7.73
C ASP A 29 12.03 7.69 -7.61
N GLN A 30 12.11 6.99 -6.46
CA GLN A 30 13.12 5.96 -6.20
C GLN A 30 12.49 4.64 -5.73
N PRO A 31 11.96 3.82 -6.67
CA PRO A 31 11.46 2.48 -6.38
C PRO A 31 12.47 1.61 -5.63
N ARG A 32 12.00 0.88 -4.61
CA ARG A 32 12.82 -0.10 -3.90
C ARG A 32 12.67 -1.48 -4.55
N ILE A 33 13.74 -1.98 -5.15
CA ILE A 33 13.78 -3.32 -5.74
C ILE A 33 13.91 -4.37 -4.63
N LEU A 34 12.98 -5.34 -4.59
CA LEU A 34 13.04 -6.48 -3.68
C LEU A 34 13.44 -7.76 -4.41
N ILE A 35 12.91 -7.95 -5.63
CA ILE A 35 13.28 -9.05 -6.51
C ILE A 35 13.58 -8.44 -7.87
N ALA A 36 14.85 -8.45 -8.26
CA ALA A 36 15.32 -7.85 -9.50
C ALA A 36 14.56 -8.41 -10.70
N GLY A 37 14.01 -7.51 -11.53
CA GLY A 37 13.25 -7.87 -12.73
C GLY A 37 11.82 -8.38 -12.47
N PHE A 38 11.35 -8.40 -11.22
CA PHE A 38 10.03 -8.96 -10.90
C PHE A 38 9.22 -8.11 -9.92
N PHE A 39 9.79 -7.73 -8.77
CA PHE A 39 9.03 -7.11 -7.68
C PHE A 39 9.74 -5.92 -7.04
N ASN A 40 9.05 -4.78 -7.08
CA ASN A 40 9.49 -3.52 -6.48
C ASN A 40 8.39 -2.98 -5.55
N LEU A 41 8.80 -2.36 -4.44
CA LEU A 41 7.93 -1.48 -3.67
C LEU A 41 8.05 -0.06 -4.22
N VAL A 42 6.90 0.54 -4.52
CA VAL A 42 6.78 1.89 -5.09
C VAL A 42 5.82 2.72 -4.24
N ASN A 43 6.00 4.04 -4.26
CA ASN A 43 5.11 5.00 -3.62
C ASN A 43 4.33 5.77 -4.69
N VAL A 44 3.08 5.37 -4.92
CA VAL A 44 2.21 5.97 -5.94
C VAL A 44 0.85 6.30 -5.33
N THR A 45 0.38 7.52 -5.56
CA THR A 45 -0.97 7.95 -5.18
C THR A 45 -1.95 7.71 -6.32
N ASN A 46 -3.08 7.05 -6.03
CA ASN A 46 -4.13 6.81 -7.02
C ASN A 46 -5.31 7.77 -6.79
N THR A 47 -5.56 8.66 -7.76
CA THR A 47 -6.68 9.61 -7.76
C THR A 47 -7.93 9.07 -8.44
N GLY A 48 -7.96 7.79 -8.81
CA GLY A 48 -9.06 7.17 -9.56
C GLY A 48 -8.96 7.37 -11.07
N ALA A 49 -7.77 7.71 -11.59
CA ALA A 49 -7.56 8.04 -13.00
C ALA A 49 -8.02 6.96 -14.00
N ALA A 50 -8.07 5.69 -13.58
CA ALA A 50 -8.52 4.59 -14.43
C ALA A 50 -9.99 4.72 -14.91
N PHE A 51 -10.81 5.52 -14.23
CA PHE A 51 -12.23 5.73 -14.57
C PHE A 51 -12.60 7.21 -14.73
N GLY A 52 -11.61 8.10 -14.90
CA GLY A 52 -11.85 9.52 -15.17
C GLY A 52 -12.24 9.72 -16.64
N SER A 53 -13.45 10.24 -16.89
CA SER A 53 -13.95 10.66 -18.21
C SER A 53 -13.30 11.96 -18.69
#